data_AF-A0AAD7DDN6-F1
#
_entry.id   AF-A0AAD7DDN6-F1
#
_cell.length_a   1.000
_cell.length_b   1.000
_cell.length_c   1.000
_cell.angle_alpha   90.00
_cell.angle_beta   90.00
_cell.angle_gamma   90.00
#
_symmetry.space_group_name_H-M   'P 1'
#
loop_
_entity.id
_entity.type
_entity.pdbx_description
1 polymer ?
#
loop_
_entity_poly.entity_id
_entity_poly.type
_entity_poly.pdbx_seq_one_letter_code
_entity_poly.pdbx_strand_id
1 'polypeptide(L)'
;PFASKAEWELASFLARSSMTMKDVNDFLALQMVHLSILQFYNCLPISFKSAKELRARIEILPSGPQWQSQIITYDGFPTKSSIVLYYRDPLQCLPFLLQNLLVKAHLELIPKKNFRNGKHFFGEWITGDGAWEIQVIFLPRKRNYHWLKMV
;
A
#
# COMPACT_ATOMS: atom_id res chain seq x y z
N PRO A 1 0.30 12.56 8.63
CA PRO A 1 0.69 13.99 8.68
C PRO A 1 -0.26 14.98 7.98
N PHE A 2 -1.35 14.50 7.35
CA PHE A 2 -2.41 15.34 6.77
C PHE A 2 -3.73 15.00 7.48
N ALA A 3 -4.61 15.99 7.62
CA ALA A 3 -5.87 15.92 8.34
C ALA A 3 -6.99 15.22 7.55
N SER A 4 -6.90 15.20 6.21
CA SER A 4 -7.91 14.55 5.36
C SER A 4 -7.34 14.02 4.05
N LYS A 5 -8.12 13.16 3.37
CA LYS A 5 -7.82 12.68 2.02
C LYS A 5 -7.77 13.83 1.01
N ALA A 6 -8.70 14.78 1.10
CA ALA A 6 -8.76 15.94 0.21
C ALA A 6 -7.50 16.82 0.36
N GLU A 7 -7.06 17.05 1.60
CA GLU A 7 -5.80 17.75 1.86
C GLU A 7 -4.61 16.99 1.28
N TRP A 8 -4.57 15.66 1.45
CA TRP A 8 -3.51 14.83 0.88
C TRP A 8 -3.48 14.87 -0.65
N GLU A 9 -4.64 14.85 -1.31
CA GLU A 9 -4.73 14.94 -2.77
C GLU A 9 -4.12 16.25 -3.28
N LEU A 10 -4.44 17.39 -2.65
CA LEU A 10 -3.82 18.68 -2.95
C LEU A 10 -2.31 18.68 -2.66
N ALA A 11 -1.91 18.23 -1.48
CA ALA A 11 -0.50 18.16 -1.07
C ALA A 11 0.33 17.30 -2.03
N SER A 12 -0.18 16.13 -2.41
CA SER A 12 0.45 15.21 -3.35
C SER A 12 0.51 15.77 -4.77
N PHE A 13 -0.51 16.53 -5.19
CA PHE A 13 -0.47 17.25 -6.46
C PHE A 13 0.63 18.31 -6.48
N LEU A 14 0.67 19.18 -5.47
CA LEU A 14 1.70 20.22 -5.33
C LEU A 14 3.12 19.65 -5.20
N ALA A 15 3.27 18.48 -4.58
CA ALA A 15 4.56 17.81 -4.43
C ALA A 15 5.10 17.21 -5.74
N ARG A 16 4.19 16.75 -6.60
CA ARG A 16 4.52 16.10 -7.89
C ARG A 16 4.52 17.07 -9.06
N SER A 17 3.97 18.26 -8.89
CA SER A 17 4.04 19.30 -9.90
C SER A 17 5.48 19.79 -10.05
N SER A 18 5.83 20.29 -11.24
CA SER A 18 7.13 20.89 -11.51
C SER A 18 7.26 22.32 -10.94
N MET A 19 6.47 22.64 -9.90
CA MET A 19 6.45 23.97 -9.29
C MET A 19 7.65 24.17 -8.37
N THR A 20 8.23 25.36 -8.40
CA THR A 20 9.27 25.74 -7.44
C THR A 20 8.65 25.99 -6.06
N MET A 21 9.48 26.02 -5.00
CA MET A 21 8.99 26.41 -3.66
C MET A 21 8.35 27.80 -3.65
N LYS A 22 8.82 28.70 -4.51
CA LYS A 22 8.26 30.03 -4.67
C LYS A 22 6.85 29.95 -5.26
N ASP A 23 6.69 29.21 -6.37
CA ASP A 23 5.38 29.06 -7.03
C ASP A 23 4.34 28.43 -6.09
N VAL A 24 4.76 27.48 -5.25
CA VAL A 24 3.88 26.87 -4.24
C VAL A 24 3.49 27.89 -3.16
N ASN A 25 4.41 28.72 -2.69
CA ASN A 25 4.08 29.80 -1.75
C ASN A 25 3.14 30.83 -2.39
N ASP A 26 3.40 31.22 -3.64
CA ASP A 26 2.57 32.17 -4.39
C ASP A 26 1.16 31.60 -4.59
N PHE A 27 1.03 30.30 -4.90
CA PHE A 27 -0.25 29.59 -4.95
C PHE A 27 -1.01 29.64 -3.61
N LEU A 28 -0.33 29.36 -2.49
CA LEU A 28 -0.93 29.39 -1.16
C LEU A 28 -1.34 30.81 -0.73
N ALA A 29 -0.68 31.84 -1.29
CA ALA A 29 -0.98 33.25 -1.06
C ALA A 29 -2.10 33.80 -1.96
N LEU A 30 -2.54 33.07 -2.99
CA LEU A 30 -3.66 33.50 -3.83
C LEU A 30 -4.89 33.80 -2.96
N GLN A 31 -5.49 34.98 -3.13
CA GLN A 31 -6.56 35.46 -2.26
C GLN A 31 -7.69 34.43 -2.09
N MET A 32 -8.11 33.76 -3.17
CA MET A 32 -9.15 32.73 -3.11
C MET A 32 -8.72 31.51 -2.26
N VAL A 33 -7.47 31.06 -2.42
CA VAL A 33 -6.90 29.94 -1.67
C VAL A 33 -6.72 30.35 -0.21
N HIS A 34 -6.08 31.49 0.04
CA HIS A 34 -5.90 32.03 1.39
C HIS A 34 -7.22 32.22 2.14
N LEU A 35 -8.24 32.81 1.51
CA LEU A 35 -9.57 32.96 2.12
C LEU A 35 -10.25 31.61 2.37
N SER A 36 -10.07 30.61 1.50
CA SER A 36 -10.63 29.27 1.69
C SER A 36 -9.99 28.50 2.85
N ILE A 37 -8.73 28.82 3.17
CA ILE A 37 -7.95 28.26 4.30
C ILE A 37 -8.31 28.97 5.61
N LEU A 38 -8.57 30.28 5.55
CA LEU A 38 -8.96 31.05 6.73
C LEU A 38 -10.35 30.63 7.24
N GLN A 39 -10.53 30.74 8.56
CA GLN A 39 -11.73 30.31 9.31
C GLN A 39 -13.06 30.88 8.77
N PHE A 40 -13.03 31.95 7.97
CA PHE A 40 -14.22 32.62 7.45
C PHE A 40 -15.02 31.73 6.47
N TYR A 41 -14.34 30.93 5.65
CA TYR A 41 -14.99 29.99 4.73
C TYR A 41 -14.76 28.53 5.13
N ASN A 42 -13.60 28.19 5.75
CA ASN A 42 -13.21 26.85 6.19
C ASN A 42 -13.53 25.71 5.19
N CYS A 43 -13.54 26.02 3.90
CA CYS A 43 -13.86 25.07 2.84
C CYS A 43 -12.62 24.23 2.47
N LEU A 44 -11.42 24.68 2.86
CA LEU A 44 -10.16 24.01 2.58
C LEU A 44 -9.23 24.00 3.81
N PRO A 45 -9.53 23.18 4.84
CA PRO A 45 -8.70 23.09 6.03
C PRO A 45 -7.39 22.36 5.71
N ILE A 46 -6.38 23.12 5.28
CA ILE A 46 -5.01 22.61 5.10
C ILE A 46 -4.18 22.89 6.34
N SER A 47 -3.32 21.95 6.69
CA SER A 47 -2.48 21.97 7.89
C SER A 47 -1.11 22.61 7.65
N PHE A 48 -0.77 22.99 6.41
CA PHE A 48 0.49 23.63 6.03
C PHE A 48 0.24 25.00 5.40
N LYS A 49 1.09 25.97 5.70
CA LYS A 49 0.98 27.37 5.22
C LYS A 49 2.10 27.77 4.27
N SER A 50 3.07 26.90 4.03
CA SER A 50 4.20 27.16 3.14
C SER A 50 4.67 25.89 2.43
N ALA A 51 5.40 26.07 1.34
CA ALA A 51 6.09 25.00 0.62
C ALA A 51 7.08 24.24 1.52
N LYS A 52 7.71 24.94 2.48
CA LYS A 52 8.64 24.33 3.44
C LYS A 52 7.92 23.40 4.41
N GLU A 53 6.78 23.82 4.95
CA GLU A 53 5.97 22.97 5.82
C GLU A 53 5.38 21.77 5.06
N LEU A 54 4.95 21.98 3.82
CA LEU A 54 4.49 20.91 2.95
C LEU A 54 5.60 19.85 2.76
N ARG A 55 6.82 20.27 2.40
CA ARG A 55 7.96 19.35 2.25
C ARG A 55 8.30 18.61 3.54
N ALA A 56 8.39 19.32 4.67
CA ALA A 56 8.66 18.69 5.96
C ALA A 56 7.62 17.61 6.30
N ARG A 57 6.33 17.86 5.98
CA ARG A 57 5.25 16.88 6.18
C ARG A 57 5.32 15.69 5.22
N ILE A 58 5.84 15.88 4.02
CA ILE A 58 6.07 14.80 3.05
C ILE A 58 7.25 13.94 3.47
N GLU A 59 8.33 14.57 3.96
CA GLU A 59 9.55 13.87 4.39
C GLU A 59 9.30 12.92 5.58
N ILE A 60 8.35 13.25 6.46
CA ILE A 60 7.95 12.37 7.57
C ILE A 60 7.00 11.25 7.15
N LEU A 61 6.55 11.20 5.90
CA LEU A 61 5.74 10.07 5.43
C LEU A 61 6.58 8.80 5.48
N PRO A 62 5.97 7.66 5.84
CA PRO A 62 6.68 6.39 5.82
C PRO A 62 7.22 6.15 4.40
N SER A 63 8.54 5.99 4.32
CA SER A 63 9.18 5.59 3.08
C SER A 63 8.75 4.17 2.74
N GLY A 64 8.51 3.93 1.45
CA GLY A 64 8.27 2.57 0.98
C GLY A 64 9.52 1.69 1.08
N PRO A 65 9.36 0.37 0.86
CA PRO A 65 10.49 -0.54 0.77
C PRO A 65 11.48 -0.06 -0.30
N GLN A 66 12.75 0.00 0.06
CA GLN A 66 13.80 0.51 -0.81
C GLN A 66 14.23 -0.53 -1.86
N TRP A 67 14.64 -0.03 -3.02
CA TRP A 67 15.27 -0.88 -4.04
C TRP A 67 16.65 -1.35 -3.55
N GLN A 68 16.92 -2.63 -3.80
CA GLN A 68 18.18 -3.31 -3.54
C GLN A 68 18.64 -3.98 -4.84
N SER A 69 19.93 -4.27 -4.93
CA SER A 69 20.49 -5.04 -6.03
C SER A 69 21.45 -6.10 -5.50
N GLN A 70 21.46 -7.26 -6.16
CA GLN A 70 22.44 -8.31 -5.91
C GLN A 70 22.89 -8.95 -7.22
N ILE A 71 24.14 -9.36 -7.28
CA ILE A 71 24.68 -10.11 -8.41
C ILE A 71 24.32 -11.58 -8.22
N ILE A 72 23.68 -12.18 -9.21
CA ILE A 72 23.37 -13.61 -9.22
C ILE A 72 24.43 -14.32 -10.06
N THR A 73 25.04 -15.34 -9.46
CA THR A 73 25.92 -16.29 -10.13
C THR A 73 25.33 -17.69 -10.02
N TYR A 74 25.46 -18.49 -11.09
CA TYR A 74 25.01 -19.87 -11.10
C TYR A 74 26.20 -20.77 -11.43
N ASP A 75 26.54 -21.67 -10.51
CA ASP A 75 27.64 -22.61 -10.67
C ASP A 75 27.35 -23.57 -11.83
N GLY A 76 28.29 -23.67 -12.77
CA GLY A 76 28.15 -24.48 -13.99
C GLY A 76 27.57 -23.74 -15.19
N PHE A 77 27.06 -22.51 -15.04
CA PHE A 77 26.60 -21.68 -16.15
C PHE A 77 27.25 -20.29 -16.10
N PRO A 78 28.51 -20.16 -16.57
CA PRO A 78 29.19 -18.88 -16.61
C PRO A 78 28.49 -17.95 -17.61
N THR A 79 27.95 -16.84 -17.11
CA THR A 79 27.36 -15.80 -17.95
C THR A 79 28.45 -14.87 -18.47
N LYS A 80 28.29 -14.37 -19.71
CA LYS A 80 29.26 -13.41 -20.31
C LYS A 80 29.32 -12.08 -19.54
N SER A 81 28.25 -11.73 -18.84
CA SER A 81 28.14 -10.54 -17.99
C SER A 81 27.44 -10.91 -16.69
N SER A 82 27.75 -10.19 -15.61
CA SER A 82 27.08 -10.34 -14.32
C SER A 82 25.58 -10.03 -14.45
N ILE A 83 24.73 -10.94 -13.98
CA ILE A 83 23.29 -10.69 -13.89
C ILE A 83 23.01 -9.95 -12.59
N VAL A 84 22.46 -8.74 -12.68
CA VAL A 84 22.07 -7.94 -11.51
C VAL A 84 20.56 -8.09 -11.30
N LEU A 85 20.17 -8.69 -10.18
CA LEU A 85 18.79 -8.74 -9.73
C LEU A 85 18.50 -7.49 -8.91
N TYR A 86 17.58 -6.66 -9.41
CA TYR A 86 16.97 -5.59 -8.64
C TYR A 86 15.72 -6.09 -7.95
N TYR A 87 15.64 -5.90 -6.64
CA TYR A 87 14.51 -6.37 -5.85
C TYR A 87 14.22 -5.39 -4.70
N ARG A 88 13.09 -5.60 -4.03
CA ARG A 88 12.79 -4.97 -2.74
C ARG A 88 12.65 -6.07 -1.71
N ASP A 89 12.97 -5.79 -0.45
CA ASP A 89 12.78 -6.76 0.63
C ASP A 89 11.29 -7.16 0.71
N PRO A 90 10.94 -8.43 0.43
CA PRO A 90 9.55 -8.87 0.41
C PRO A 90 8.88 -8.74 1.79
N LEU A 91 9.65 -8.87 2.88
CA LEU A 91 9.13 -8.73 4.25
C LEU A 91 8.76 -7.28 4.57
N GLN A 92 9.43 -6.31 3.95
CA GLN A 92 9.03 -4.89 4.02
C GLN A 92 7.89 -4.56 3.06
N CYS A 93 7.86 -5.20 1.89
CA CYS A 93 6.81 -4.98 0.88
C CYS A 93 5.44 -5.43 1.36
N LEU A 94 5.35 -6.58 2.03
CA LEU A 94 4.08 -7.13 2.50
C LEU A 94 3.28 -6.14 3.38
N PRO A 95 3.78 -5.68 4.54
CA PRO A 95 3.03 -4.75 5.38
C PRO A 95 2.73 -3.43 4.67
N PHE A 96 3.65 -2.94 3.82
CA PHE A 96 3.44 -1.72 3.04
C PHE A 96 2.28 -1.86 2.04
N LEU A 97 2.19 -2.99 1.32
CA LEU A 97 1.11 -3.27 0.39
C LEU A 97 -0.23 -3.49 1.10
N LEU A 98 -0.21 -4.21 2.24
CA LEU A 98 -1.41 -4.52 3.03
C LEU A 98 -2.02 -3.29 3.73
N GLN A 99 -1.24 -2.22 3.93
CA GLN A 99 -1.76 -0.94 4.41
C GLN A 99 -2.64 -0.22 3.38
N ASN A 100 -2.53 -0.58 2.10
CA ASN A 100 -3.37 0.00 1.06
C ASN A 100 -4.77 -0.62 1.10
N LEU A 101 -5.77 0.17 1.48
CA LEU A 101 -7.17 -0.27 1.56
C LEU A 101 -7.72 -0.82 0.23
N LEU A 102 -7.22 -0.32 -0.91
CA LEU A 102 -7.62 -0.84 -2.22
C LEU A 102 -7.17 -2.29 -2.41
N VAL A 103 -5.97 -2.62 -1.94
CA VAL A 103 -5.44 -4.00 -2.00
C VAL A 103 -6.22 -4.88 -1.02
N LYS A 104 -6.46 -4.39 0.20
CA LYS A 104 -7.17 -5.15 1.24
C LYS A 104 -8.57 -5.60 0.83
N ALA A 105 -9.28 -4.78 0.04
CA ALA A 105 -10.63 -5.11 -0.44
C ALA A 105 -10.67 -6.27 -1.46
N HIS A 106 -9.55 -6.51 -2.16
CA HIS A 106 -9.45 -7.54 -3.20
C HIS A 106 -8.56 -8.72 -2.82
N LEU A 107 -7.98 -8.70 -1.61
CA LEU A 107 -7.05 -9.73 -1.18
C LEU A 107 -7.80 -10.90 -0.52
N GLU A 108 -7.85 -12.03 -1.21
CA GLU A 108 -8.34 -13.28 -0.65
C GLU A 108 -7.21 -13.99 0.11
N LEU A 109 -7.32 -14.01 1.45
CA LEU A 109 -6.34 -14.66 2.33
C LEU A 109 -6.81 -15.99 2.92
N ILE A 110 -8.05 -16.39 2.62
CA ILE A 110 -8.64 -17.61 3.16
C ILE A 110 -8.51 -18.71 2.10
N PRO A 111 -7.73 -19.77 2.37
CA PRO A 111 -7.63 -20.91 1.46
C PRO A 111 -9.00 -21.48 1.10
N LYS A 112 -9.20 -21.78 -0.19
CA LYS A 112 -10.47 -22.32 -0.68
C LYS A 112 -10.25 -23.34 -1.79
N LYS A 113 -11.08 -24.38 -1.82
CA LYS A 113 -11.10 -25.33 -2.93
C LYS A 113 -12.23 -24.99 -3.88
N ASN A 114 -11.88 -24.60 -5.11
CA ASN A 114 -12.84 -24.25 -6.13
C ASN A 114 -13.05 -25.43 -7.07
N PHE A 115 -14.29 -25.88 -7.25
CA PHE A 115 -14.58 -27.00 -8.16
C PHE A 115 -15.41 -26.53 -9.35
N ARG A 116 -15.03 -27.01 -10.54
CA ARG A 116 -15.81 -26.85 -11.77
C ARG A 116 -15.90 -28.22 -12.45
N ASN A 117 -17.11 -28.68 -12.75
CA ASN A 117 -17.37 -29.99 -13.37
C ASN A 117 -16.70 -31.16 -12.62
N GLY A 118 -16.75 -31.12 -11.28
CA GLY A 118 -16.16 -32.16 -10.43
C GLY A 118 -14.62 -32.16 -10.34
N LYS A 119 -13.94 -31.21 -11.00
CA LYS A 119 -12.48 -31.07 -10.96
C LYS A 119 -12.08 -29.82 -10.18
N HIS A 120 -11.01 -29.94 -9.40
CA HIS A 120 -10.42 -28.81 -8.69
C HIS A 120 -9.81 -27.82 -9.67
N PHE A 121 -10.05 -26.53 -9.46
CA PHE A 121 -9.61 -25.43 -10.29
C PHE A 121 -8.64 -24.54 -9.51
N PHE A 122 -7.44 -24.38 -10.05
CA PHE A 122 -6.37 -23.56 -9.48
C PHE A 122 -6.28 -22.25 -10.26
N GLY A 123 -6.54 -21.13 -9.60
CA GLY A 123 -6.41 -19.79 -10.18
C GLY A 123 -5.32 -18.95 -9.52
N GLU A 124 -5.21 -19.06 -8.19
CA GLU A 124 -4.23 -18.34 -7.38
C GLU A 124 -3.63 -19.27 -6.33
N TRP A 125 -2.56 -18.83 -5.66
CA TRP A 125 -1.94 -19.60 -4.57
C TRP A 125 -2.97 -20.05 -3.52
N ILE A 126 -3.93 -19.19 -3.19
CA ILE A 126 -4.96 -19.46 -2.17
C ILE A 126 -5.92 -20.60 -2.53
N THR A 127 -5.97 -20.97 -3.81
CA THR A 127 -6.73 -22.12 -4.33
C THR A 127 -5.91 -23.41 -4.41
N GLY A 128 -4.61 -23.34 -4.10
CA GLY A 128 -3.71 -24.48 -4.10
C GLY A 128 -3.95 -25.42 -2.92
N ASP A 129 -3.61 -26.70 -3.13
CA ASP A 129 -3.69 -27.70 -2.05
C ASP A 129 -2.75 -27.34 -0.89
N GLY A 130 -1.56 -26.79 -1.17
CA GLY A 130 -0.64 -26.34 -0.13
C GLY A 130 -1.23 -25.24 0.78
N ALA A 131 -1.96 -24.28 0.23
CA ALA A 131 -2.64 -23.26 1.04
C ALA A 131 -3.74 -23.87 1.91
N TRP A 132 -4.53 -24.81 1.36
CA TRP A 132 -5.58 -25.52 2.07
C TRP A 132 -5.03 -26.37 3.24
N GLU A 133 -3.94 -27.09 3.00
CA GLU A 133 -3.29 -27.94 3.99
C GLU A 133 -2.79 -27.11 5.19
N ILE A 134 -2.18 -25.95 4.93
CA ILE A 134 -1.75 -25.02 5.99
C ILE A 134 -2.93 -24.60 6.88
N GLN A 135 -4.10 -24.31 6.30
CA GLN A 135 -5.29 -23.98 7.09
C GLN A 135 -5.73 -25.15 7.97
N VAL A 136 -5.75 -26.38 7.45
CA VAL A 136 -6.17 -27.56 8.22
C VAL A 136 -5.23 -27.83 9.39
N ILE A 137 -3.94 -27.54 9.24
CA ILE A 137 -2.93 -27.70 10.29
C ILE A 137 -3.12 -26.68 11.43
N PHE A 138 -3.50 -25.44 11.10
CA PHE A 138 -3.61 -24.33 12.07
C PHE A 138 -5.01 -24.15 12.68
N LEU A 139 -6.03 -24.86 12.21
CA LEU A 139 -7.34 -24.87 12.87
C LEU A 139 -7.23 -25.72 14.15
N PRO A 140 -7.51 -25.17 15.36
CA PRO A 140 -7.63 -26.01 16.54
C PRO A 140 -8.71 -27.05 16.28
N ARG A 141 -8.37 -28.34 16.44
CA ARG A 141 -9.33 -29.47 16.39
C ARG A 141 -10.60 -29.03 17.11
N LYS A 142 -11.69 -28.93 16.34
CA LYS A 142 -13.02 -28.42 16.72
C LYS A 142 -13.28 -28.43 18.23
N ARG A 143 -13.41 -27.25 18.86
CA ARG A 143 -14.30 -27.12 20.01
C ARG A 143 -15.71 -27.39 19.49
N ASN A 144 -16.37 -28.41 20.03
CA ASN A 144 -17.74 -28.77 19.71
C ASN A 144 -18.69 -27.59 20.02
N TYR A 145 -19.06 -26.81 19.02
CA TYR A 145 -20.16 -25.85 19.15
C TYR A 145 -21.48 -26.59 18.93
N HIS A 146 -22.02 -27.16 19.99
CA HIS A 146 -23.35 -27.80 20.03
C HIS A 146 -24.52 -26.78 20.07
N TRP A 147 -24.25 -25.49 19.86
CA TRP A 147 -25.21 -24.41 20.16
C TRP A 147 -25.82 -23.70 18.95
N LEU A 148 -25.49 -24.08 17.70
CA LEU A 148 -26.08 -23.47 16.49
C LEU A 148 -27.20 -24.34 15.86
N LYS A 149 -27.98 -25.01 16.71
CA LYS A 149 -29.31 -25.52 16.35
C LYS A 149 -30.35 -24.88 17.28
N MET A 150 -30.65 -23.61 17.04
CA MET A 150 -31.91 -22.93 17.39
C MET A 150 -31.68 -21.42 17.19
N VAL A 151 -31.97 -20.92 15.99
CA VAL A 151 -32.96 -19.88 15.64
C VAL A 151 -33.18 -19.97 14.14
#